data_AF-A0AA44R8S0-F1
#
_entry.id   AF-A0AA44R8S0-F1
#
_cell.length_a   1.000
_cell.length_b   1.000
_cell.length_c   1.000
_cell.angle_alpha   90.00
_cell.angle_beta   90.00
_cell.angle_gamma   90.00
#
_symmetry.space_group_name_H-M   'P 1'
#
loop_
_entity.id
_entity.type
_entity.pdbx_description
1 polymer ?
#
loop_
_entity_poly.entity_id
_entity_poly.type
_entity_poly.pdbx_seq_one_letter_code
_entity_poly.pdbx_strand_id
1 'polypeptide(L)'
;MNQTIVHQKSIRGLSNIERRVLEDVFVTYIYYNLELKNIYIGETKDFCTRHDQHMREDHFLEGKFDQCIVIYNASKFTESHVKDLEFMLINHMFAERDVTKFNLFNRNNGQAQPVYNGRNEMEQVVFVDLWENKLFDKKLVVTRELSKVRNKILFKYSPFKQLSQQQLDYEDEIIKNIHNKHMVIGGAGTGKSILLMSIMYKLINENPDLKIGIVTTGNLTDKFNRVLKQLNLAGKLQFERAGQLISRAKKEKIEFDIVLVDESHRLQRYYPKGHPVSKRHFNKKEPHINELHMLEEISKGIVLFYDAFQSIRPQDITRNDFNHQTIEYKKYNLKQQFRIKSNIINNEVFDGESFVQGIQYALNISDDRNFDPAIFEYKNKDSYFQIVDSIGELFHFTTDMEKFHANATNRVIAGYTKEWKSNPKSSDNKGKEKSQLPYDWEDGCNKWRWNSQHEKWVELESSKTEIGSIHAIQGADIDYVGVIIGNDIEVNDQGNLVGVRENYKDTGGTPLLKEFNEEEFTAYILNIYYILLTRGIEGCKVYFESSNVREYFEKKISEGVPTSRSFSTV
;
A
#
# COMPACT_ATOMS: atom_id res chain seq x y z
N MET A 1 -9.92 0.75 31.70
CA MET A 1 -8.69 1.54 31.47
C MET A 1 -8.76 2.75 32.37
N ASN A 2 -7.70 3.05 33.11
CA ASN A 2 -7.66 4.23 33.97
C ASN A 2 -6.84 5.33 33.28
N GLN A 3 -7.19 6.59 33.55
CA GLN A 3 -6.42 7.73 33.07
C GLN A 3 -6.37 8.80 34.17
N THR A 4 -5.23 9.46 34.29
CA THR A 4 -5.07 10.62 35.16
C THR A 4 -4.47 11.77 34.33
N ILE A 5 -4.93 13.00 34.61
CA ILE A 5 -4.43 14.20 33.94
C ILE A 5 -3.59 14.98 34.94
N VAL A 6 -2.36 15.31 34.55
CA VAL A 6 -1.43 16.07 35.38
C VAL A 6 -0.96 17.31 34.63
N HIS A 7 -0.78 18.40 35.37
CA HIS A 7 -0.14 19.59 34.81
C HIS A 7 1.36 19.33 34.66
N GLN A 8 1.95 19.69 33.52
CA GLN A 8 3.35 19.37 33.22
C GLN A 8 4.32 19.91 34.30
N LYS A 9 4.12 21.15 34.76
CA LYS A 9 4.99 21.76 35.79
C LYS A 9 4.77 21.23 37.21
N SER A 10 3.73 20.42 37.44
CA SER A 10 3.43 19.91 38.78
C SER A 10 2.59 18.65 38.74
N ILE A 11 3.26 17.50 38.85
CA ILE A 11 2.61 16.22 39.16
C ILE A 11 2.04 16.16 40.59
N ARG A 12 2.14 17.25 41.37
CA ARG A 12 1.65 17.35 42.77
C ARG A 12 0.13 17.24 42.90
N GLY A 13 -0.62 17.28 41.80
CA GLY A 13 -2.05 16.99 41.78
C GLY A 13 -2.40 15.50 41.93
N LEU A 14 -1.42 14.61 41.83
CA LEU A 14 -1.61 13.17 42.03
C LEU A 14 -1.82 12.85 43.51
N SER A 15 -2.82 12.01 43.81
CA SER A 15 -2.95 11.40 45.12
C SER A 15 -1.77 10.45 45.41
N ASN A 16 -1.49 10.18 46.69
CA ASN A 16 -0.44 9.23 47.08
C ASN A 16 -0.67 7.82 46.50
N ILE A 17 -1.92 7.44 46.25
CA ILE A 17 -2.27 6.15 45.64
C ILE A 17 -1.90 6.17 44.16
N GLU A 18 -2.31 7.20 43.42
CA GLU A 18 -1.96 7.33 42.01
C GLU A 18 -0.44 7.40 41.82
N ARG A 19 0.26 8.15 42.68
CA ARG A 19 1.71 8.26 42.61
C ARG A 19 2.41 6.90 42.75
N ARG A 20 2.01 6.08 43.73
CA ARG A 20 2.56 4.71 43.87
C ARG A 20 2.27 3.85 42.66
N VAL A 21 1.06 3.94 42.10
CA VAL A 21 0.71 3.17 40.89
C VAL A 21 1.60 3.60 39.72
N LEU A 22 1.85 4.89 39.56
CA LEU A 22 2.65 5.44 38.46
C LEU A 22 4.17 5.23 38.62
N GLU A 23 4.64 4.78 39.78
CA GLU A 23 6.05 4.42 40.02
C GLU A 23 6.36 2.96 39.63
N ASP A 24 5.36 2.06 39.63
CA ASP A 24 5.56 0.61 39.47
C ASP A 24 4.74 -0.05 38.33
N VAL A 25 4.01 0.73 37.52
CA VAL A 25 3.13 0.21 36.46
C VAL A 25 3.56 0.71 35.09
N PHE A 26 3.50 -0.18 34.09
CA PHE A 26 3.63 0.19 32.68
C PHE A 26 2.52 1.16 32.27
N VAL A 27 2.92 2.35 31.82
CA VAL A 27 2.02 3.39 31.36
C VAL A 27 2.40 3.90 29.97
N THR A 28 1.39 4.40 29.25
CA THR A 28 1.57 5.26 28.08
C THR A 28 1.11 6.67 28.45
N TYR A 29 1.83 7.70 28.02
CA TYR A 29 1.49 9.08 28.37
C TYR A 29 1.57 10.00 27.15
N ILE A 30 0.79 11.09 27.21
CA ILE A 30 0.66 12.09 26.16
C ILE A 30 0.84 13.47 26.80
N TYR A 31 1.99 14.11 26.57
CA TYR A 31 2.17 15.53 26.85
C TYR A 31 1.64 16.35 25.69
N TYR A 32 0.92 17.43 25.97
CA TYR A 32 0.37 18.28 24.93
C TYR A 32 0.31 19.75 25.32
N ASN A 33 0.23 20.60 24.31
CA ASN A 33 -0.17 21.99 24.39
C ASN A 33 -1.14 22.29 23.25
N LEU A 34 -2.40 22.61 23.58
CA LEU A 34 -3.46 22.83 22.59
C LEU A 34 -3.31 24.14 21.82
N GLU A 35 -2.68 25.15 22.42
CA GLU A 35 -2.48 26.48 21.83
C GLU A 35 -1.32 26.44 20.82
N LEU A 36 -0.17 25.92 21.25
CA LEU A 36 1.02 25.79 20.41
C LEU A 36 0.95 24.60 19.45
N LYS A 37 -0.06 23.74 19.60
CA LYS A 37 -0.23 22.51 18.81
C LYS A 37 1.00 21.61 18.89
N ASN A 38 1.53 21.40 20.09
CA ASN A 38 2.63 20.46 20.31
C ASN A 38 2.14 19.22 21.05
N ILE A 39 2.62 18.04 20.66
CA ILE A 39 2.30 16.79 21.32
C ILE A 39 3.54 15.88 21.40
N TYR A 40 3.68 15.17 22.51
CA TYR A 40 4.70 14.14 22.72
C TYR A 40 4.03 12.93 23.36
N ILE A 41 4.37 11.74 22.87
CA ILE A 41 3.81 10.47 23.31
C ILE A 41 4.95 9.62 23.86
N GLY A 42 4.75 8.85 24.91
CA GLY A 42 5.79 7.97 25.41
C GLY A 42 5.25 6.83 26.24
N GLU A 43 6.10 5.86 26.52
CA GLU A 43 5.83 4.77 27.46
C GLU A 43 6.93 4.66 28.52
N THR A 44 6.61 4.06 29.66
CA THR A 44 7.57 3.75 30.73
C THR A 44 6.93 2.83 31.77
N LYS A 45 7.76 2.10 32.54
CA LYS A 45 7.35 1.39 33.76
C LYS A 45 7.36 2.25 35.03
N ASP A 46 8.02 3.40 34.97
CA ASP A 46 8.15 4.38 36.05
C ASP A 46 7.96 5.78 35.46
N PHE A 47 6.76 6.32 35.64
CA PHE A 47 6.38 7.61 35.07
C PHE A 47 7.01 8.78 35.83
N CYS A 48 7.12 8.69 37.16
CA CYS A 48 7.69 9.74 37.99
C CYS A 48 9.15 9.98 37.60
N THR A 49 9.96 8.92 37.51
CA THR A 49 11.36 9.04 37.10
C THR A 49 11.48 9.53 35.65
N ARG A 50 10.65 9.03 34.73
CA ARG A 50 10.67 9.46 33.32
C ARG A 50 10.26 10.93 33.15
N HIS A 51 9.30 11.41 33.94
CA HIS A 51 8.90 12.81 33.99
C HIS A 51 10.07 13.71 34.42
N ASP A 52 10.79 13.35 35.48
CA ASP A 52 11.96 14.10 35.96
C ASP A 52 13.13 14.08 34.96
N GLN A 53 13.27 13.01 34.17
CA GLN A 53 14.20 12.98 33.04
C GLN A 53 13.78 13.96 31.94
N HIS A 54 12.51 13.95 31.55
CA HIS A 54 11.97 14.88 30.56
C HIS A 54 12.16 16.35 30.93
N MET A 55 11.98 16.70 32.21
CA MET A 55 12.21 18.07 32.70
C MET A 55 13.67 18.55 32.58
N ARG A 56 14.61 17.66 32.23
CA ARG A 56 16.03 17.94 32.00
C ARG A 56 16.44 17.82 30.52
N GLU A 57 15.54 17.42 29.63
CA GLU A 57 15.81 17.25 28.21
C GLU A 57 15.46 18.55 27.44
N ASP A 58 16.45 19.27 26.92
CA ASP A 58 16.22 20.54 26.20
C ASP A 58 15.20 20.41 25.06
N HIS A 59 15.35 19.37 24.22
CA HIS A 59 14.41 19.08 23.12
C HIS A 59 12.97 18.87 23.58
N PHE A 60 12.78 18.25 24.76
CA PHE A 60 11.44 18.06 25.30
C PHE A 60 10.84 19.38 25.80
N LEU A 61 11.67 20.22 26.43
CA LEU A 61 11.25 21.53 26.94
C LEU A 61 10.88 22.51 25.80
N GLU A 62 11.47 22.38 24.61
CA GLU A 62 11.06 23.11 23.40
C GLU A 62 9.59 22.89 23.03
N GLY A 63 9.03 21.73 23.39
CA GLY A 63 7.63 21.40 23.18
C GLY A 63 6.66 22.28 23.96
N LYS A 64 7.11 22.95 25.04
CA LYS A 64 6.32 23.86 25.88
C LYS A 64 4.95 23.27 26.28
N PHE A 65 4.94 21.98 26.63
CA PHE A 65 3.73 21.28 27.05
C PHE A 65 3.15 21.92 28.32
N ASP A 66 1.84 21.86 28.52
CA ASP A 66 1.19 22.37 29.74
C ASP A 66 0.38 21.28 30.45
N GLN A 67 -0.08 20.28 29.70
CA GLN A 67 -0.87 19.16 30.18
C GLN A 67 -0.22 17.82 29.83
N CYS A 68 -0.54 16.80 30.63
CA CYS A 68 -0.15 15.42 30.38
C CYS A 68 -1.30 14.47 30.75
N ILE A 69 -1.61 13.53 29.84
CA ILE A 69 -2.51 12.40 30.10
C ILE A 69 -1.65 11.18 30.36
N VAL A 70 -1.85 10.50 31.47
CA VAL A 70 -1.21 9.22 31.78
C VAL A 70 -2.25 8.12 31.72
N ILE A 71 -2.01 7.12 30.88
CA ILE A 71 -2.92 6.02 30.55
C ILE A 71 -2.33 4.73 31.11
N TYR A 72 -3.10 4.04 31.94
CA TYR A 72 -2.59 2.86 32.63
C TYR A 72 -3.69 1.83 32.93
N ASN A 73 -3.26 0.59 33.10
CA ASN A 73 -4.08 -0.48 33.65
C ASN A 73 -3.18 -1.46 34.40
N ALA A 74 -3.05 -1.26 35.71
CA ALA A 74 -2.15 -2.04 36.57
C ALA A 74 -2.40 -3.55 36.53
N SER A 75 -3.62 -3.97 36.17
CA SER A 75 -3.99 -5.39 36.09
C SER A 75 -3.75 -6.05 34.73
N LYS A 76 -3.48 -5.25 33.67
CA LYS A 76 -3.42 -5.75 32.29
C LYS A 76 -2.18 -5.32 31.51
N PHE A 77 -1.71 -4.09 31.71
CA PHE A 77 -0.64 -3.54 30.87
C PHE A 77 0.71 -4.15 31.24
N THR A 78 1.37 -4.69 30.23
CA THR A 78 2.78 -5.08 30.26
C THR A 78 3.58 -4.14 29.35
N GLU A 79 4.89 -4.29 29.31
CA GLU A 79 5.77 -3.55 28.39
C GLU A 79 5.28 -3.61 26.93
N SER A 80 4.89 -4.80 26.45
CA SER A 80 4.39 -4.97 25.09
C SER A 80 3.10 -4.19 24.82
N HIS A 81 2.20 -4.11 25.80
CA HIS A 81 0.94 -3.37 25.67
C HIS A 81 1.17 -1.87 25.54
N VAL A 82 2.02 -1.30 26.40
CA VAL A 82 2.25 0.17 26.39
C VAL A 82 3.06 0.62 25.19
N LYS A 83 3.98 -0.23 24.69
CA LYS A 83 4.69 -0.02 23.42
C LYS A 83 3.73 -0.05 22.23
N ASP A 84 2.81 -1.01 22.17
CA ASP A 84 1.82 -1.08 21.10
C ASP A 84 0.85 0.11 21.16
N LEU A 85 0.46 0.56 22.37
CA LEU A 85 -0.38 1.75 22.54
C LEU A 85 0.33 3.05 22.13
N GLU A 86 1.57 3.25 22.57
CA GLU A 86 2.41 4.38 22.15
C GLU A 86 2.50 4.42 20.62
N PHE A 87 2.80 3.29 20.01
CA PHE A 87 2.86 3.15 18.56
C PHE A 87 1.54 3.52 17.87
N MET A 88 0.42 2.93 18.32
CA MET A 88 -0.89 3.21 17.74
C MET A 88 -1.20 4.70 17.83
N LEU A 89 -0.93 5.34 18.98
CA LEU A 89 -1.12 6.77 19.17
C LEU A 89 -0.25 7.61 18.22
N ILE A 90 1.05 7.34 18.14
CA ILE A 90 1.97 8.04 17.23
C ILE A 90 1.48 7.95 15.78
N ASN A 91 1.17 6.75 15.32
CA ASN A 91 0.82 6.52 13.93
C ASN A 91 -0.53 7.15 13.55
N HIS A 92 -1.56 7.01 14.41
CA HIS A 92 -2.87 7.59 14.14
C HIS A 92 -2.89 9.12 14.32
N MET A 93 -2.17 9.67 15.30
CA MET A 93 -2.07 11.13 15.45
C MET A 93 -1.26 11.77 14.33
N PHE A 94 -0.18 11.13 13.86
CA PHE A 94 0.54 11.58 12.65
C PHE A 94 -0.38 11.61 11.44
N ALA A 95 -1.26 10.61 11.30
CA ALA A 95 -2.22 10.54 10.21
C ALA A 95 -3.22 11.71 10.19
N GLU A 96 -3.39 12.42 11.30
CA GLU A 96 -4.26 13.58 11.44
C GLU A 96 -3.54 14.92 11.34
N ARG A 97 -2.21 14.92 11.23
CA ARG A 97 -1.38 16.13 11.28
C ARG A 97 -1.77 17.18 10.24
N ASP A 98 -2.27 16.76 9.08
CA ASP A 98 -2.74 17.69 8.05
C ASP A 98 -4.01 18.44 8.43
N VAL A 99 -4.82 17.92 9.36
CA VAL A 99 -6.03 18.57 9.88
C VAL A 99 -5.75 19.25 11.21
N THR A 100 -5.16 18.54 12.17
CA THR A 100 -4.94 19.03 13.54
C THR A 100 -3.83 20.07 13.64
N LYS A 101 -2.87 20.01 12.72
CA LYS A 101 -1.63 20.79 12.72
C LYS A 101 -0.74 20.55 13.95
N PHE A 102 -0.96 19.45 14.70
CA PHE A 102 -0.08 19.10 15.80
C PHE A 102 1.34 18.77 15.30
N ASN A 103 2.34 19.33 15.96
CA ASN A 103 3.73 18.93 15.83
C ASN A 103 4.02 17.80 16.83
N LEU A 104 4.40 16.64 16.30
CA LEU A 104 4.76 15.45 17.09
C LEU A 104 6.25 15.49 17.43
N PHE A 105 6.58 15.61 18.71
CA PHE A 105 7.97 15.80 19.20
C PHE A 105 8.75 14.49 19.40
N ASN A 106 8.11 13.34 19.19
CA ASN A 106 8.73 12.02 19.27
C ASN A 106 9.94 11.90 18.34
N ARG A 107 11.05 11.38 18.86
CA ARG A 107 12.26 11.02 18.08
C ARG A 107 12.36 9.52 17.77
N ASN A 108 11.32 8.74 18.03
CA ASN A 108 11.40 7.29 17.91
C ASN A 108 11.53 6.88 16.43
N ASN A 109 12.69 6.28 16.12
CA ASN A 109 12.97 5.55 14.89
C ASN A 109 12.28 4.18 14.98
N GLY A 110 11.81 3.66 13.84
CA GLY A 110 10.92 2.49 13.72
C GLY A 110 11.11 1.40 14.78
N GLN A 111 10.01 1.00 15.41
CA GLN A 111 9.97 -0.09 16.38
C GLN A 111 9.38 -1.35 15.75
N ALA A 112 9.90 -2.52 16.15
CA ALA A 112 9.35 -3.81 15.76
C ALA A 112 7.90 -3.95 16.22
N GLN A 113 7.09 -4.63 15.41
CA GLN A 113 5.74 -5.01 15.81
C GLN A 113 5.80 -5.95 17.04
N PRO A 114 5.29 -5.53 18.21
CA PRO A 114 5.26 -6.40 19.39
C PRO A 114 4.26 -7.52 19.15
N VAL A 115 4.69 -8.76 19.35
CA VAL A 115 3.83 -9.95 19.32
C VAL A 115 3.49 -10.33 20.76
N TYR A 116 2.21 -10.25 21.13
CA TYR A 116 1.73 -10.60 22.46
C TYR A 116 0.25 -11.01 22.44
N ASN A 117 -0.14 -11.83 23.42
CA ASN A 117 -1.52 -12.28 23.59
C ASN A 117 -2.42 -11.11 24.02
N GLY A 118 -3.60 -10.99 23.41
CA GLY A 118 -4.57 -9.94 23.76
C GLY A 118 -4.46 -8.65 22.94
N ARG A 119 -3.62 -8.62 21.90
CA ARG A 119 -3.50 -7.46 21.01
C ARG A 119 -4.82 -7.00 20.39
N ASN A 120 -5.69 -7.94 19.98
CA ASN A 120 -7.02 -7.61 19.46
C ASN A 120 -7.87 -6.88 20.51
N GLU A 121 -7.80 -7.28 21.79
CA GLU A 121 -8.49 -6.57 22.87
C GLU A 121 -7.89 -5.17 23.07
N MET A 122 -6.56 -5.05 22.99
CA MET A 122 -5.87 -3.76 23.08
C MET A 122 -6.30 -2.80 21.96
N GLU A 123 -6.38 -3.29 20.72
CA GLU A 123 -6.79 -2.48 19.58
C GLU A 123 -8.30 -2.17 19.59
N GLN A 124 -9.16 -3.18 19.79
CA GLN A 124 -10.62 -3.02 19.62
C GLN A 124 -11.33 -2.45 20.84
N VAL A 125 -10.78 -2.63 22.05
CA VAL A 125 -11.43 -2.17 23.29
C VAL A 125 -10.70 -0.97 23.86
N VAL A 126 -9.38 -1.09 24.06
CA VAL A 126 -8.61 -0.04 24.74
C VAL A 126 -8.38 1.14 23.79
N PHE A 127 -7.82 0.92 22.61
CA PHE A 127 -7.45 2.00 21.72
C PHE A 127 -8.67 2.71 21.10
N VAL A 128 -9.73 1.98 20.74
CA VAL A 128 -11.00 2.56 20.25
C VAL A 128 -11.60 3.51 21.28
N ASP A 129 -11.79 3.10 22.54
CA ASP A 129 -12.37 3.99 23.57
C ASP A 129 -11.48 5.22 23.82
N LEU A 130 -10.17 5.01 23.89
CA LEU A 130 -9.22 6.10 24.06
C LEU A 130 -9.33 7.11 22.91
N TRP A 131 -9.32 6.65 21.67
CA TRP A 131 -9.36 7.50 20.48
C TRP A 131 -10.71 8.18 20.28
N GLU A 132 -11.77 7.37 20.14
CA GLU A 132 -13.08 7.82 19.68
C GLU A 132 -13.85 8.61 20.75
N ASN A 133 -13.49 8.43 22.02
CA ASN A 133 -14.13 9.14 23.13
C ASN A 133 -13.15 10.10 23.81
N LYS A 134 -12.09 9.57 24.46
CA LYS A 134 -11.27 10.41 25.35
C LYS A 134 -10.47 11.50 24.62
N LEU A 135 -9.77 11.13 23.55
CA LEU A 135 -8.91 12.05 22.80
C LEU A 135 -9.74 13.00 21.92
N PHE A 136 -10.84 12.49 21.35
CA PHE A 136 -11.74 13.28 20.53
C PHE A 136 -12.42 14.38 21.34
N ASP A 137 -12.98 14.05 22.51
CA ASP A 137 -13.62 15.03 23.40
C ASP A 137 -12.64 16.13 23.88
N LYS A 138 -11.36 15.77 24.00
CA LYS A 138 -10.27 16.70 24.37
C LYS A 138 -9.74 17.53 23.20
N LYS A 139 -10.25 17.34 21.98
CA LYS A 139 -9.79 18.01 20.76
C LYS A 139 -8.31 17.75 20.44
N LEU A 140 -7.78 16.61 20.91
CA LEU A 140 -6.45 16.13 20.53
C LEU A 140 -6.47 15.45 19.15
N VAL A 141 -7.63 14.95 18.75
CA VAL A 141 -7.92 14.34 17.45
C VAL A 141 -9.20 14.95 16.87
N VAL A 142 -9.36 14.88 15.55
CA VAL A 142 -10.50 15.47 14.82
C VAL A 142 -11.34 14.41 14.12
N THR A 143 -10.73 13.30 13.68
CA THR A 143 -11.48 12.21 13.07
C THR A 143 -11.85 11.20 14.14
N ARG A 144 -13.14 11.12 14.47
CA ARG A 144 -13.62 10.20 15.51
C ARG A 144 -13.41 8.74 15.12
N GLU A 145 -13.92 8.30 13.97
CA GLU A 145 -13.85 6.89 13.54
C GLU A 145 -12.44 6.49 13.09
N LEU A 146 -11.88 5.44 13.70
CA LEU A 146 -10.54 4.94 13.35
C LEU A 146 -10.43 4.41 11.91
N SER A 147 -11.51 3.84 11.36
CA SER A 147 -11.55 3.38 9.96
C SER A 147 -11.25 4.50 8.97
N LYS A 148 -11.79 5.70 9.20
CA LYS A 148 -11.53 6.91 8.40
C LYS A 148 -10.06 7.36 8.52
N VAL A 149 -9.46 7.23 9.70
CA VAL A 149 -8.03 7.54 9.92
C VAL A 149 -7.14 6.56 9.14
N ARG A 150 -7.45 5.26 9.19
CA ARG A 150 -6.67 4.21 8.49
C ARG A 150 -6.65 4.38 6.96
N ASN A 151 -7.69 4.99 6.41
CA ASN A 151 -7.78 5.31 4.98
C ASN A 151 -6.96 6.54 4.56
N LYS A 152 -6.49 7.35 5.52
CA LYS A 152 -5.66 8.53 5.21
C LYS A 152 -4.30 8.12 4.66
N ILE A 153 -3.84 8.91 3.71
CA ILE A 153 -2.53 8.74 3.08
C ILE A 153 -1.37 8.75 4.08
N LEU A 154 -1.43 9.65 5.06
CA LEU A 154 -0.44 9.80 6.10
C LEU A 154 -0.39 8.58 7.02
N PHE A 155 -1.51 7.87 7.18
CA PHE A 155 -1.54 6.60 7.88
C PHE A 155 -0.92 5.49 7.03
N LYS A 156 -1.37 5.35 5.77
CA LYS A 156 -0.94 4.26 4.88
C LYS A 156 0.57 4.24 4.67
N TYR A 157 1.19 5.41 4.56
CA TYR A 157 2.62 5.60 4.25
C TYR A 157 3.38 6.35 5.35
N SER A 158 2.91 6.23 6.59
CA SER A 158 3.65 6.73 7.75
C SER A 158 5.03 6.05 7.83
N PRO A 159 6.13 6.78 7.98
CA PRO A 159 7.44 6.18 8.28
C PRO A 159 7.46 5.56 9.68
N PHE A 160 6.50 5.91 10.53
CA PHE A 160 6.34 5.37 11.88
C PHE A 160 5.50 4.09 11.90
N LYS A 161 5.26 3.44 10.76
CA LYS A 161 4.57 2.15 10.75
C LYS A 161 5.49 1.06 11.28
N GLN A 162 4.89 0.10 11.98
CA GLN A 162 5.58 -1.07 12.51
C GLN A 162 6.03 -1.93 11.34
N LEU A 163 7.31 -2.27 11.35
CA LEU A 163 7.90 -3.20 10.42
C LEU A 163 7.87 -4.60 11.03
N SER A 164 7.76 -5.62 10.17
CA SER A 164 8.01 -7.00 10.60
C SER A 164 9.49 -7.18 10.95
N GLN A 165 9.84 -8.22 11.72
CA GLN A 165 11.24 -8.50 12.04
C GLN A 165 12.09 -8.64 10.77
N GLN A 166 11.57 -9.33 9.75
CA GLN A 166 12.22 -9.45 8.45
C GLN A 166 12.48 -8.09 7.79
N GLN A 167 11.51 -7.17 7.84
CA GLN A 167 11.69 -5.82 7.28
C GLN A 167 12.72 -5.00 8.06
N LEU A 168 12.78 -5.14 9.39
CA LEU A 168 13.81 -4.49 10.21
C LEU A 168 15.21 -5.02 9.91
N ASP A 169 15.37 -6.33 9.79
CA ASP A 169 16.65 -6.95 9.43
C ASP A 169 17.13 -6.43 8.07
N TYR A 170 16.21 -6.23 7.13
CA TYR A 170 16.51 -5.69 5.80
C TYR A 170 16.82 -4.19 5.85
N GLU A 171 16.07 -3.40 6.61
CA GLU A 171 16.36 -1.99 6.86
C GLU A 171 17.77 -1.80 7.42
N ASP A 172 18.12 -2.52 8.49
CA ASP A 172 19.41 -2.39 9.15
C ASP A 172 20.57 -2.77 8.23
N GLU A 173 20.41 -3.82 7.42
CA GLU A 173 21.43 -4.23 6.46
C GLU A 173 21.63 -3.20 5.33
N ILE A 174 20.54 -2.59 4.85
CA ILE A 174 20.58 -1.56 3.82
C ILE A 174 21.23 -0.28 4.37
N ILE A 175 20.85 0.15 5.57
CA ILE A 175 21.40 1.36 6.22
C ILE A 175 22.88 1.21 6.56
N LYS A 176 23.35 0.01 6.92
CA LYS A 176 24.78 -0.25 7.12
C LYS A 176 25.59 -0.19 5.83
N ASN A 177 24.96 -0.47 4.69
CA ASN A 177 25.62 -0.63 3.39
C ASN A 177 24.98 0.27 2.31
N ILE A 178 24.79 1.56 2.59
CA ILE A 178 24.05 2.49 1.71
C ILE A 178 24.63 2.65 0.30
N HIS A 179 25.92 2.36 0.11
CA HIS A 179 26.61 2.42 -1.19
C HIS A 179 26.59 1.09 -1.96
N ASN A 180 25.92 0.06 -1.45
CA ASN A 180 25.75 -1.20 -2.17
C ASN A 180 24.49 -1.17 -3.06
N LYS A 181 24.39 -2.17 -3.95
CA LYS A 181 23.23 -2.41 -4.80
C LYS A 181 22.29 -3.43 -4.14
N HIS A 182 21.10 -2.98 -3.75
CA HIS A 182 20.11 -3.77 -3.01
C HIS A 182 18.81 -3.89 -3.80
N MET A 183 18.14 -5.02 -3.65
CA MET A 183 16.85 -5.26 -4.28
C MET A 183 15.89 -5.93 -3.30
N VAL A 184 14.87 -5.18 -2.87
CA VAL A 184 13.77 -5.68 -2.05
C VAL A 184 12.65 -6.15 -2.98
N ILE A 185 12.39 -7.46 -2.98
CA ILE A 185 11.42 -8.15 -3.81
C ILE A 185 10.20 -8.49 -2.95
N GLY A 186 9.00 -8.18 -3.43
CA GLY A 186 7.77 -8.65 -2.80
C GLY A 186 6.54 -8.33 -3.62
N GLY A 187 5.45 -9.04 -3.36
CA GLY A 187 4.15 -8.80 -3.99
C GLY A 187 3.45 -7.52 -3.54
N ALA A 188 2.26 -7.30 -4.06
CA ALA A 188 1.47 -6.12 -3.79
C ALA A 188 0.93 -6.16 -2.35
N GLY A 189 1.28 -5.17 -1.53
CA GLY A 189 0.87 -5.16 -0.12
C GLY A 189 1.83 -5.88 0.83
N THR A 190 3.05 -6.21 0.41
CA THR A 190 4.12 -6.69 1.31
C THR A 190 4.83 -5.59 2.10
N GLY A 191 4.38 -4.33 1.97
CA GLY A 191 4.92 -3.20 2.72
C GLY A 191 6.22 -2.60 2.16
N LYS A 192 6.57 -2.87 0.89
CA LYS A 192 7.74 -2.29 0.20
C LYS A 192 7.87 -0.77 0.37
N SER A 193 6.82 -0.02 0.06
CA SER A 193 6.85 1.45 0.18
C SER A 193 6.91 1.92 1.63
N ILE A 194 6.42 1.14 2.60
CA ILE A 194 6.57 1.45 4.03
C ILE A 194 8.03 1.29 4.45
N LEU A 195 8.68 0.18 4.03
CA LEU A 195 10.10 -0.05 4.26
C LEU A 195 10.96 1.06 3.62
N LEU A 196 10.63 1.49 2.39
CA LEU A 196 11.28 2.65 1.76
C LEU A 196 11.15 3.92 2.60
N MET A 197 9.93 4.23 3.07
CA MET A 197 9.68 5.42 3.89
C MET A 197 10.44 5.37 5.22
N SER A 198 10.54 4.19 5.84
CA SER A 198 11.30 3.98 7.07
C SER A 198 12.80 4.18 6.86
N ILE A 199 13.39 3.52 5.84
CA ILE A 199 14.81 3.68 5.47
C ILE A 199 15.13 5.15 5.17
N MET A 200 14.31 5.80 4.35
CA MET A 200 14.46 7.22 4.00
C MET A 200 14.47 8.11 5.24
N TYR A 201 13.51 7.90 6.14
CA TYR A 201 13.34 8.72 7.34
C TYR A 201 14.49 8.52 8.33
N LYS A 202 14.96 7.27 8.50
CA LYS A 202 16.10 6.95 9.38
C LYS A 202 17.40 7.55 8.85
N LEU A 203 17.68 7.39 7.55
CA LEU A 203 18.88 7.94 6.91
C LEU A 203 18.99 9.47 7.03
N ILE A 204 17.91 10.21 6.72
CA ILE A 204 17.95 11.68 6.75
C ILE A 204 18.02 12.26 8.17
N ASN A 205 17.50 11.53 9.17
CA ASN A 205 17.58 11.93 10.58
C ASN A 205 18.95 11.60 11.20
N GLU A 206 19.55 10.47 10.82
CA GLU A 206 20.88 10.07 11.29
C GLU A 206 21.98 10.90 10.61
N ASN A 207 21.82 11.24 9.33
CA ASN A 207 22.75 12.07 8.59
C ASN A 207 22.01 13.08 7.68
N PRO A 208 21.79 14.31 8.18
CA PRO A 208 21.07 15.36 7.45
C PRO A 208 21.71 15.85 6.16
N ASP A 209 22.99 15.53 5.92
CA ASP A 209 23.77 15.95 4.75
C ASP A 209 23.75 14.91 3.62
N LEU A 210 23.21 13.70 3.87
CA LEU A 210 23.09 12.66 2.85
C LEU A 210 22.26 13.14 1.66
N LYS A 211 22.80 12.97 0.45
CA LYS A 211 22.08 13.20 -0.79
C LYS A 211 21.29 11.94 -1.14
N ILE A 212 20.02 11.92 -0.76
CA ILE A 212 19.11 10.82 -1.02
C ILE A 212 18.24 11.13 -2.25
N GLY A 213 18.38 10.34 -3.30
CA GLY A 213 17.45 10.37 -4.43
C GLY A 213 16.26 9.46 -4.17
N ILE A 214 15.03 9.91 -4.47
CA ILE A 214 13.83 9.11 -4.23
C ILE A 214 12.95 9.09 -5.47
N VAL A 215 12.76 7.89 -6.02
CA VAL A 215 12.00 7.65 -7.24
C VAL A 215 10.71 6.91 -6.93
N THR A 216 9.61 7.33 -7.55
CA THR A 216 8.34 6.60 -7.55
C THR A 216 7.57 6.88 -8.85
N THR A 217 6.38 6.31 -8.98
CA THR A 217 5.45 6.52 -10.09
C THR A 217 4.67 7.84 -9.95
N GLY A 218 4.25 8.40 -11.08
CA GLY A 218 3.65 9.74 -11.12
C GLY A 218 2.38 9.93 -10.27
N ASN A 219 1.56 8.89 -10.12
CA ASN A 219 0.36 8.88 -9.28
C ASN A 219 0.67 8.88 -7.77
N LEU A 220 1.87 8.41 -7.38
CA LEU A 220 2.33 8.38 -5.99
C LEU A 220 3.20 9.58 -5.62
N THR A 221 3.77 10.28 -6.60
CA THR A 221 4.66 11.43 -6.38
C THR A 221 4.02 12.50 -5.49
N ASP A 222 2.83 13.00 -5.86
CA ASP A 222 2.12 14.02 -5.07
C ASP A 222 1.72 13.50 -3.70
N LYS A 223 1.36 12.22 -3.64
CA LYS A 223 0.97 11.50 -2.43
C LYS A 223 2.12 11.47 -1.42
N PHE A 224 3.30 11.00 -1.82
CA PHE A 224 4.46 10.95 -0.93
C PHE A 224 5.04 12.33 -0.61
N ASN A 225 5.02 13.27 -1.55
CA ASN A 225 5.46 14.64 -1.28
C ASN A 225 4.57 15.34 -0.22
N ARG A 226 3.27 14.98 -0.11
CA ARG A 226 2.43 15.41 1.02
C ARG A 226 2.91 14.84 2.35
N VAL A 227 3.35 13.57 2.38
CA VAL A 227 3.94 12.96 3.58
C VAL A 227 5.23 13.69 3.97
N LEU A 228 6.13 13.94 3.01
CA LEU A 228 7.35 14.71 3.25
C LEU A 228 7.07 16.11 3.79
N LYS A 229 6.03 16.79 3.28
CA LYS A 229 5.60 18.09 3.82
C LYS A 229 5.16 17.96 5.28
N GLN A 230 4.41 16.92 5.65
CA GLN A 230 4.04 16.67 7.03
C GLN A 230 5.24 16.26 7.89
N LEU A 231 6.31 15.70 7.33
CA LEU A 231 7.54 15.40 8.07
C LEU A 231 8.49 16.60 8.15
N ASN A 232 8.13 17.76 7.59
CA ASN A 232 9.01 18.93 7.41
C ASN A 232 10.28 18.62 6.55
N LEU A 233 10.18 17.67 5.63
CA LEU A 233 11.29 17.21 4.77
C LEU A 233 11.19 17.71 3.32
N ALA A 234 10.12 18.41 2.92
CA ALA A 234 9.88 18.85 1.55
C ALA A 234 10.95 19.81 0.96
N GLY A 235 11.79 20.43 1.80
CA GLY A 235 12.93 21.25 1.36
C GLY A 235 14.25 20.47 1.19
N LYS A 236 14.31 19.23 1.70
CA LYS A 236 15.50 18.37 1.64
C LYS A 236 15.32 17.20 0.69
N LEU A 237 14.10 16.66 0.64
CA LEU A 237 13.74 15.48 -0.11
C LEU A 237 12.55 15.77 -1.00
N GLN A 238 12.54 15.11 -2.15
CA GLN A 238 11.45 15.16 -3.09
C GLN A 238 11.33 13.80 -3.78
N PHE A 239 10.14 13.21 -3.74
CA PHE A 239 9.81 12.10 -4.62
C PHE A 239 9.66 12.64 -6.04
N GLU A 240 10.28 11.96 -7.00
CA GLU A 240 10.27 12.33 -8.42
C GLU A 240 10.05 11.09 -9.30
N ARG A 241 9.74 11.30 -10.58
CA ARG A 241 9.87 10.22 -11.57
C ARG A 241 11.35 10.03 -11.92
N ALA A 242 11.76 8.82 -12.28
CA ALA A 242 13.15 8.49 -12.61
C ALA A 242 13.77 9.47 -13.62
N GLY A 243 13.15 9.64 -14.79
CA GLY A 243 13.61 10.61 -15.79
C GLY A 243 13.75 12.07 -15.30
N GLN A 244 12.95 12.52 -14.33
CA GLN A 244 13.08 13.87 -13.73
C GLN A 244 14.32 13.95 -12.84
N LEU A 245 14.47 12.98 -11.93
CA LEU A 245 15.61 12.88 -11.03
C LEU A 245 16.94 12.75 -11.81
N ILE A 246 16.97 11.90 -12.85
CA ILE A 246 18.12 11.76 -13.75
C ILE A 246 18.48 13.09 -14.43
N SER A 247 17.47 13.76 -15.00
CA SER A 247 17.69 15.04 -15.69
C SER A 247 18.20 16.12 -14.75
N ARG A 248 17.64 16.20 -13.54
CA ARG A 248 18.07 17.12 -12.48
C ARG A 248 19.51 16.85 -12.07
N ALA A 249 19.83 15.59 -11.78
CA ALA A 249 21.16 15.17 -11.37
C ALA A 249 22.22 15.50 -12.43
N LYS A 250 21.96 15.19 -13.71
CA LYS A 250 22.88 15.51 -14.81
C LYS A 250 23.06 17.01 -15.00
N LYS A 251 21.98 17.81 -14.87
CA LYS A 251 22.04 19.28 -15.01
C LYS A 251 22.79 19.95 -13.86
N GLU A 252 22.52 19.53 -12.63
CA GLU A 252 23.07 20.12 -11.40
C GLU A 252 24.38 19.46 -10.97
N LYS A 253 24.84 18.43 -11.72
CA LYS A 253 26.02 17.61 -11.41
C LYS A 253 25.95 17.03 -9.99
N ILE A 254 24.77 16.53 -9.64
CA ILE A 254 24.53 15.86 -8.36
C ILE A 254 24.90 14.39 -8.50
N GLU A 255 25.75 13.92 -7.61
CA GLU A 255 25.92 12.51 -7.30
C GLU A 255 25.21 12.23 -5.97
N PHE A 256 24.28 11.29 -5.98
CA PHE A 256 23.55 10.86 -4.79
C PHE A 256 24.36 9.82 -4.01
N ASP A 257 24.30 9.88 -2.68
CA ASP A 257 24.91 8.86 -1.83
C ASP A 257 24.13 7.54 -1.90
N ILE A 258 22.81 7.64 -2.06
CA ILE A 258 21.89 6.52 -2.25
C ILE A 258 20.67 6.96 -3.05
N VAL A 259 20.17 6.09 -3.93
CA VAL A 259 18.87 6.25 -4.60
C VAL A 259 17.92 5.15 -4.16
N LEU A 260 16.74 5.53 -3.66
CA LEU A 260 15.65 4.62 -3.30
C LEU A 260 14.59 4.65 -4.41
N VAL A 261 14.33 3.49 -5.01
CA VAL A 261 13.40 3.37 -6.15
C VAL A 261 12.18 2.55 -5.75
N ASP A 262 11.08 3.23 -5.46
CA ASP A 262 9.76 2.60 -5.31
C ASP A 262 9.24 2.13 -6.67
N GLU A 263 8.48 1.03 -6.69
CA GLU A 263 7.88 0.48 -7.91
C GLU A 263 8.91 0.31 -9.05
N SER A 264 10.10 -0.23 -8.76
CA SER A 264 11.23 -0.27 -9.69
C SER A 264 10.98 -1.07 -10.97
N HIS A 265 9.97 -1.93 -10.97
CA HIS A 265 9.45 -2.62 -12.16
C HIS A 265 8.80 -1.67 -13.19
N ARG A 266 8.63 -0.38 -12.84
CA ARG A 266 8.11 0.70 -13.71
C ARG A 266 9.22 1.57 -14.29
N LEU A 267 10.49 1.28 -13.98
CA LEU A 267 11.63 1.89 -14.64
C LEU A 267 11.57 1.58 -16.13
N GLN A 268 11.91 2.57 -16.94
CA GLN A 268 11.64 2.57 -18.37
C GLN A 268 12.91 2.32 -19.19
N ARG A 269 12.69 1.76 -20.38
CA ARG A 269 13.63 1.79 -21.50
C ARG A 269 13.13 2.73 -22.58
N TYR A 270 13.99 3.08 -23.53
CA TYR A 270 13.52 3.80 -24.70
C TYR A 270 12.52 2.95 -25.48
N TYR A 271 11.30 3.48 -25.67
CA TYR A 271 10.27 2.80 -26.45
C TYR A 271 9.64 3.77 -27.46
N PRO A 272 9.65 3.48 -28.78
CA PRO A 272 9.20 4.43 -29.79
C PRO A 272 7.78 4.97 -29.59
N LYS A 273 6.83 4.13 -29.16
CA LYS A 273 5.43 4.53 -28.88
C LYS A 273 5.24 5.27 -27.53
N GLY A 274 6.27 5.32 -26.68
CA GLY A 274 6.18 6.00 -25.39
C GLY A 274 5.84 7.48 -25.53
N HIS A 275 5.28 8.08 -24.49
CA HIS A 275 4.92 9.50 -24.49
C HIS A 275 6.17 10.38 -24.73
N PRO A 276 6.11 11.48 -25.51
CA PRO A 276 7.30 12.28 -25.82
C PRO A 276 8.08 12.74 -24.60
N VAL A 277 7.39 13.15 -23.53
CA VAL A 277 8.02 13.59 -22.26
C VAL A 277 8.77 12.46 -21.57
N SER A 278 8.23 11.23 -21.55
CA SER A 278 8.89 10.10 -20.90
C SER A 278 10.13 9.63 -21.66
N LYS A 279 10.27 10.01 -22.94
CA LYS A 279 11.40 9.62 -23.77
C LYS A 279 12.57 10.62 -23.79
N ARG A 280 12.38 11.82 -23.24
CA ARG A 280 13.32 12.95 -23.44
C ARG A 280 14.74 12.70 -22.90
N HIS A 281 14.85 11.94 -21.82
CA HIS A 281 16.12 11.68 -21.15
C HIS A 281 16.89 10.49 -21.73
N PHE A 282 16.29 9.73 -22.66
CA PHE A 282 16.96 8.63 -23.35
C PHE A 282 17.71 9.08 -24.59
N ASN A 283 18.85 8.46 -24.85
CA ASN A 283 19.57 8.58 -26.11
C ASN A 283 19.10 7.49 -27.09
N LYS A 284 18.49 7.88 -28.21
CA LYS A 284 18.01 6.94 -29.25
C LYS A 284 19.14 6.12 -29.89
N LYS A 285 20.38 6.61 -29.82
CA LYS A 285 21.56 5.91 -30.36
C LYS A 285 22.08 4.82 -29.42
N GLU A 286 21.63 4.81 -28.16
CA GLU A 286 22.06 3.88 -27.12
C GLU A 286 20.83 3.21 -26.48
N PRO A 287 20.09 2.37 -27.24
CA PRO A 287 18.82 1.80 -26.78
C PRO A 287 18.95 0.83 -25.59
N HIS A 288 20.17 0.37 -25.29
CA HIS A 288 20.47 -0.48 -24.14
C HIS A 288 20.55 0.30 -22.82
N ILE A 289 20.72 1.62 -22.88
CA ILE A 289 20.78 2.49 -21.70
C ILE A 289 19.36 2.80 -21.25
N ASN A 290 18.93 2.14 -20.18
CA ASN A 290 17.62 2.30 -19.57
C ASN A 290 17.69 3.20 -18.30
N GLU A 291 16.54 3.48 -17.66
CA GLU A 291 16.51 4.28 -16.44
C GLU A 291 17.27 3.65 -15.28
N LEU A 292 17.30 2.31 -15.15
CA LEU A 292 18.08 1.66 -14.09
C LEU A 292 19.57 1.97 -14.24
N HIS A 293 20.13 1.80 -15.44
CA HIS A 293 21.51 2.13 -15.74
C HIS A 293 21.83 3.60 -15.44
N MET A 294 20.97 4.52 -15.86
CA MET A 294 21.16 5.95 -15.61
C MET A 294 21.05 6.34 -14.13
N LEU A 295 20.24 5.62 -13.34
CA LEU A 295 20.17 5.82 -11.89
C LEU A 295 21.44 5.31 -11.21
N GLU A 296 22.00 4.18 -11.65
CA GLU A 296 23.30 3.71 -11.19
C GLU A 296 24.43 4.72 -11.49
N GLU A 297 24.44 5.35 -12.65
CA GLU A 297 25.46 6.36 -13.03
C GLU A 297 25.51 7.59 -12.10
N ILE A 298 24.38 7.97 -11.50
CA ILE A 298 24.25 9.18 -10.68
C ILE A 298 24.22 8.88 -9.17
N SER A 299 24.51 7.64 -8.77
CA SER A 299 24.40 7.20 -7.38
C SER A 299 25.57 6.33 -6.96
N LYS A 300 26.01 6.49 -5.70
CA LYS A 300 27.01 5.60 -5.10
C LYS A 300 26.39 4.25 -4.69
N GLY A 301 25.11 4.24 -4.32
CA GLY A 301 24.35 3.03 -4.02
C GLY A 301 22.88 3.17 -4.39
N ILE A 302 22.19 2.03 -4.49
CA ILE A 302 20.82 1.98 -5.00
C ILE A 302 20.02 0.88 -4.31
N VAL A 303 18.75 1.17 -4.00
CA VAL A 303 17.81 0.21 -3.42
C VAL A 303 16.58 0.15 -4.31
N LEU A 304 16.32 -1.02 -4.90
CA LEU A 304 15.18 -1.27 -5.77
C LEU A 304 14.07 -1.97 -5.01
N PHE A 305 12.87 -1.37 -4.97
CA PHE A 305 11.66 -2.02 -4.44
C PHE A 305 10.86 -2.60 -5.60
N TYR A 306 11.06 -3.89 -5.83
CA TYR A 306 10.61 -4.60 -7.02
C TYR A 306 9.40 -5.50 -6.76
N ASP A 307 8.52 -5.57 -7.75
CA ASP A 307 7.40 -6.50 -7.78
C ASP A 307 7.39 -7.17 -9.15
N ALA A 308 7.68 -8.48 -9.17
CA ALA A 308 7.88 -9.24 -10.40
C ALA A 308 6.63 -9.33 -11.27
N PHE A 309 5.45 -9.15 -10.68
CA PHE A 309 4.17 -9.35 -11.34
C PHE A 309 3.47 -8.04 -11.70
N GLN A 310 4.07 -6.89 -11.40
CA GLN A 310 3.47 -5.57 -11.67
C GLN A 310 4.06 -4.82 -12.86
N SER A 311 4.95 -5.47 -13.64
CA SER A 311 5.35 -4.92 -14.93
C SER A 311 4.18 -5.00 -15.92
N ILE A 312 3.67 -3.83 -16.32
CA ILE A 312 2.45 -3.72 -17.12
C ILE A 312 2.61 -2.69 -18.26
N ARG A 313 3.82 -2.36 -18.73
CA ARG A 313 3.98 -1.61 -20.00
C ARG A 313 5.14 -2.12 -20.85
N PRO A 314 5.03 -2.15 -22.19
CA PRO A 314 6.16 -2.45 -23.08
C PRO A 314 7.36 -1.49 -22.96
N GLN A 315 7.09 -0.27 -22.46
CA GLN A 315 8.11 0.74 -22.16
C GLN A 315 8.87 0.44 -20.86
N ASP A 316 8.35 -0.40 -19.98
CA ASP A 316 9.08 -0.85 -18.80
C ASP A 316 10.32 -1.67 -19.25
N ILE A 317 11.36 -1.72 -18.41
CA ILE A 317 12.50 -2.60 -18.64
C ILE A 317 11.96 -4.05 -18.66
N THR A 318 12.37 -4.84 -19.65
CA THR A 318 11.89 -6.22 -19.77
C THR A 318 12.32 -7.04 -18.56
N ARG A 319 11.55 -8.07 -18.20
CA ARG A 319 11.90 -8.95 -17.07
C ARG A 319 13.29 -9.57 -17.23
N ASN A 320 13.65 -9.96 -18.45
CA ASN A 320 14.95 -10.53 -18.75
C ASN A 320 16.08 -9.51 -18.55
N ASP A 321 15.96 -8.31 -19.13
CA ASP A 321 16.96 -7.25 -18.99
C ASP A 321 17.11 -6.81 -17.52
N PHE A 322 15.99 -6.69 -16.80
CA PHE A 322 15.98 -6.32 -15.39
C PHE A 322 16.69 -7.37 -14.54
N ASN A 323 16.39 -8.66 -14.75
CA ASN A 323 17.03 -9.77 -14.04
C ASN A 323 18.54 -9.84 -14.34
N HIS A 324 18.93 -9.62 -15.60
CA HIS A 324 20.33 -9.61 -16.00
C HIS A 324 21.09 -8.43 -15.35
N GLN A 325 20.53 -7.23 -15.37
CA GLN A 325 21.15 -6.04 -14.75
C GLN A 325 21.22 -6.13 -13.22
N THR A 326 20.30 -6.88 -12.61
CA THR A 326 20.22 -7.04 -11.14
C THR A 326 20.81 -8.36 -10.63
N ILE A 327 21.64 -9.04 -11.43
CA ILE A 327 22.20 -10.34 -11.06
C ILE A 327 23.14 -10.26 -9.84
N GLU A 328 23.92 -9.19 -9.74
CA GLU A 328 24.88 -8.95 -8.64
C GLU A 328 24.26 -8.21 -7.45
N TYR A 329 22.98 -7.84 -7.52
CA TYR A 329 22.32 -7.12 -6.44
C TYR A 329 22.09 -8.06 -5.25
N LYS A 330 22.23 -7.52 -4.04
CA LYS A 330 21.81 -8.24 -2.84
C LYS A 330 20.28 -8.27 -2.76
N LYS A 331 19.69 -9.46 -2.83
CA LYS A 331 18.23 -9.66 -2.91
C LYS A 331 17.62 -9.96 -1.55
N TYR A 332 16.51 -9.30 -1.26
CA TYR A 332 15.75 -9.41 -0.03
C TYR A 332 14.30 -9.75 -0.36
N ASN A 333 13.78 -10.91 0.05
CA ASN A 333 12.44 -11.36 -0.35
C ASN A 333 11.45 -11.17 0.80
N LEU A 334 10.55 -10.19 0.65
CA LEU A 334 9.42 -9.98 1.56
C LEU A 334 8.33 -11.01 1.26
N LYS A 335 8.17 -11.97 2.17
CA LYS A 335 7.19 -13.06 2.03
C LYS A 335 5.81 -12.69 2.57
N GLN A 336 5.76 -11.79 3.55
CA GLN A 336 4.52 -11.44 4.24
C GLN A 336 3.71 -10.44 3.42
N GLN A 337 2.49 -10.84 3.01
CA GLN A 337 1.50 -9.96 2.37
C GLN A 337 0.50 -9.47 3.43
N PHE A 338 0.33 -8.15 3.52
CA PHE A 338 -0.55 -7.51 4.52
C PHE A 338 -1.90 -7.06 3.96
N ARG A 339 -2.08 -7.12 2.63
CA ARG A 339 -3.30 -6.62 1.96
C ARG A 339 -4.48 -7.57 2.13
N ILE A 340 -4.33 -8.80 1.66
CA ILE A 340 -5.33 -9.85 1.80
C ILE A 340 -4.97 -10.60 3.08
N LYS A 341 -5.61 -10.24 4.19
CA LYS A 341 -5.31 -10.85 5.48
C LYS A 341 -6.06 -12.15 5.64
N SER A 342 -5.41 -13.14 6.25
CA SER A 342 -6.09 -14.31 6.75
C SER A 342 -6.99 -13.87 7.90
N ASN A 343 -8.31 -13.93 7.69
CA ASN A 343 -9.32 -13.43 8.61
C ASN A 343 -10.22 -14.58 9.02
N ILE A 344 -10.72 -14.53 10.25
CA ILE A 344 -11.85 -15.36 10.67
C ILE A 344 -13.10 -14.59 10.30
N ILE A 345 -13.80 -15.06 9.27
CA ILE A 345 -15.11 -14.53 8.87
C ILE A 345 -16.14 -15.55 9.34
N ASN A 346 -16.96 -15.20 10.32
CA ASN A 346 -18.03 -16.07 10.86
C ASN A 346 -17.57 -17.49 11.23
N ASN A 347 -16.46 -17.60 11.98
CA ASN A 347 -15.79 -18.85 12.38
C ASN A 347 -15.16 -19.67 11.25
N GLU A 348 -15.07 -19.13 10.03
CA GLU A 348 -14.30 -19.72 8.94
C GLU A 348 -12.97 -19.01 8.76
N VAL A 349 -11.90 -19.79 8.68
CA VAL A 349 -10.55 -19.28 8.45
C VAL A 349 -10.36 -19.11 6.95
N PHE A 350 -10.32 -17.86 6.48
CA PHE A 350 -9.85 -17.56 5.13
C PHE A 350 -8.32 -17.41 5.17
N ASP A 351 -7.61 -18.06 4.25
CA ASP A 351 -6.16 -17.92 4.11
C ASP A 351 -5.80 -17.10 2.86
N GLY A 352 -5.33 -15.88 3.10
CA GLY A 352 -4.92 -14.97 2.02
C GLY A 352 -3.69 -15.47 1.24
N GLU A 353 -2.81 -16.27 1.85
CA GLU A 353 -1.64 -16.85 1.17
C GLU A 353 -2.09 -17.89 0.14
N SER A 354 -2.94 -18.84 0.55
CA SER A 354 -3.57 -19.81 -0.35
C SER A 354 -4.35 -19.14 -1.48
N PHE A 355 -5.06 -18.03 -1.21
CA PHE A 355 -5.74 -17.27 -2.26
C PHE A 355 -4.77 -16.74 -3.32
N VAL A 356 -3.72 -16.03 -2.90
CA VAL A 356 -2.75 -15.47 -3.84
C VAL A 356 -2.05 -16.57 -4.65
N GLN A 357 -1.67 -17.68 -4.02
CA GLN A 357 -1.05 -18.83 -4.69
C GLN A 357 -2.00 -19.49 -5.68
N GLY A 358 -3.27 -19.70 -5.31
CA GLY A 358 -4.28 -20.27 -6.20
C GLY A 358 -4.57 -19.38 -7.41
N ILE A 359 -4.62 -18.04 -7.24
CA ILE A 359 -4.72 -17.11 -8.37
C ILE A 359 -3.49 -17.19 -9.28
N GLN A 360 -2.27 -17.27 -8.72
CA GLN A 360 -1.04 -17.43 -9.51
C GLN A 360 -1.07 -18.73 -10.32
N TYR A 361 -1.53 -19.82 -9.72
CA TYR A 361 -1.67 -21.11 -10.38
C TYR A 361 -2.74 -21.08 -11.48
N ALA A 362 -3.92 -20.52 -11.19
CA ALA A 362 -5.03 -20.43 -12.12
C ALA A 362 -4.78 -19.50 -13.31
N LEU A 363 -3.84 -18.57 -13.19
CA LEU A 363 -3.39 -17.72 -14.28
C LEU A 363 -2.08 -18.19 -14.92
N ASN A 364 -1.60 -19.41 -14.67
CA ASN A 364 -0.33 -19.93 -15.21
C ASN A 364 0.89 -19.02 -14.92
N ILE A 365 0.86 -18.27 -13.81
CA ILE A 365 1.96 -17.42 -13.34
C ILE A 365 2.97 -18.24 -12.52
N SER A 366 2.47 -19.28 -11.85
CA SER A 366 3.25 -20.23 -11.06
C SER A 366 2.74 -21.65 -11.30
N ASP A 367 3.64 -22.63 -11.28
CA ASP A 367 3.29 -24.06 -11.29
C ASP A 367 3.06 -24.62 -9.87
N ASP A 368 3.22 -23.78 -8.84
CA ASP A 368 3.03 -24.16 -7.45
C ASP A 368 1.55 -24.39 -7.11
N ARG A 369 1.22 -25.60 -6.65
CA ARG A 369 -0.14 -26.02 -6.27
C ARG A 369 -0.36 -26.03 -4.76
N ASN A 370 0.57 -25.51 -3.96
CA ASN A 370 0.55 -25.60 -2.50
C ASN A 370 -0.44 -24.60 -1.85
N PHE A 371 -1.72 -24.68 -2.22
CA PHE A 371 -2.79 -23.86 -1.67
C PHE A 371 -4.02 -24.72 -1.34
N ASP A 372 -4.84 -24.25 -0.39
CA ASP A 372 -6.10 -24.91 -0.05
C ASP A 372 -7.19 -24.55 -1.10
N PRO A 373 -7.75 -25.50 -1.85
CA PRO A 373 -8.83 -25.20 -2.80
C PRO A 373 -10.14 -24.76 -2.11
N ALA A 374 -10.36 -25.11 -0.83
CA ALA A 374 -11.60 -24.79 -0.11
C ALA A 374 -11.83 -23.28 0.06
N ILE A 375 -10.77 -22.47 -0.02
CA ILE A 375 -10.86 -21.00 0.06
C ILE A 375 -11.51 -20.36 -1.18
N PHE A 376 -11.63 -21.11 -2.29
CA PHE A 376 -12.33 -20.67 -3.51
C PHE A 376 -13.78 -21.15 -3.57
N GLU A 377 -14.22 -21.97 -2.62
CA GLU A 377 -15.61 -22.44 -2.58
C GLU A 377 -16.55 -21.32 -2.10
N TYR A 378 -17.58 -21.07 -2.89
CA TYR A 378 -18.67 -20.20 -2.47
C TYR A 378 -19.61 -20.97 -1.53
N LYS A 379 -19.59 -20.59 -0.26
CA LYS A 379 -20.43 -21.22 0.78
C LYS A 379 -21.66 -20.37 1.09
N ASN A 380 -21.47 -19.05 1.21
CA ASN A 380 -22.51 -18.10 1.52
C ASN A 380 -22.06 -16.66 1.18
N LYS A 381 -22.87 -15.65 1.53
CA LYS A 381 -22.59 -14.24 1.21
C LYS A 381 -21.32 -13.67 1.85
N ASP A 382 -20.79 -14.31 2.88
CA ASP A 382 -19.58 -13.92 3.59
C ASP A 382 -18.32 -14.59 3.00
N SER A 383 -18.46 -15.50 2.03
CA SER A 383 -17.34 -16.08 1.32
C SER A 383 -16.52 -14.98 0.63
N TYR A 384 -15.21 -14.99 0.86
CA TYR A 384 -14.29 -14.01 0.28
C TYR A 384 -14.33 -14.02 -1.25
N PHE A 385 -14.44 -15.21 -1.86
CA PHE A 385 -14.41 -15.38 -3.32
C PHE A 385 -15.71 -15.96 -3.88
N GLN A 386 -16.11 -15.50 -5.07
CA GLN A 386 -17.20 -16.08 -5.84
C GLN A 386 -17.01 -15.82 -7.34
N ILE A 387 -17.22 -16.84 -8.18
CA ILE A 387 -17.44 -16.67 -9.61
C ILE A 387 -18.93 -16.42 -9.84
N VAL A 388 -19.28 -15.32 -10.52
CA VAL A 388 -20.66 -14.91 -10.79
C VAL A 388 -21.01 -15.04 -12.27
N ASP A 389 -22.30 -15.04 -12.58
CA ASP A 389 -22.79 -15.32 -13.94
C ASP A 389 -23.00 -14.06 -14.78
N SER A 390 -22.91 -12.86 -14.21
CA SER A 390 -23.10 -11.60 -14.95
C SER A 390 -22.32 -10.41 -14.37
N ILE A 391 -22.08 -9.39 -15.21
CA ILE A 391 -21.56 -8.08 -14.76
C ILE A 391 -22.54 -7.43 -13.77
N GLY A 392 -23.86 -7.62 -13.97
CA GLY A 392 -24.89 -7.14 -13.06
C GLY A 392 -24.67 -7.61 -11.62
N GLU A 393 -24.35 -8.89 -11.42
CA GLU A 393 -24.06 -9.45 -10.10
C GLU A 393 -22.84 -8.83 -9.42
N LEU A 394 -21.81 -8.40 -10.18
CA LEU A 394 -20.68 -7.66 -9.62
C LEU A 394 -21.10 -6.30 -9.05
N PHE A 395 -21.99 -5.59 -9.76
CA PHE A 395 -22.53 -4.31 -9.27
C PHE A 395 -23.50 -4.49 -8.11
N HIS A 396 -24.32 -5.55 -8.12
CA HIS A 396 -25.18 -5.89 -7.00
C HIS A 396 -24.34 -6.19 -5.75
N PHE A 397 -23.27 -6.98 -5.89
CA PHE A 397 -22.33 -7.26 -4.81
C PHE A 397 -21.69 -6.00 -4.23
N THR A 398 -21.10 -5.13 -5.05
CA THR A 398 -20.44 -3.92 -4.56
C THR A 398 -21.43 -2.95 -3.91
N THR A 399 -22.66 -2.85 -4.44
CA THR A 399 -23.75 -2.04 -3.88
C THR A 399 -24.26 -2.61 -2.56
N ASP A 400 -24.41 -3.93 -2.44
CA ASP A 400 -24.86 -4.57 -1.21
C ASP A 400 -23.82 -4.43 -0.11
N MET A 401 -22.53 -4.64 -0.41
CA MET A 401 -21.45 -4.44 0.57
C MET A 401 -21.34 -2.98 1.03
N GLU A 402 -21.69 -2.01 0.20
CA GLU A 402 -21.74 -0.61 0.60
C GLU A 402 -22.84 -0.34 1.64
N LYS A 403 -23.99 -1.02 1.53
CA LYS A 403 -25.08 -0.92 2.53
C LYS A 403 -24.67 -1.51 3.87
N PHE A 404 -23.89 -2.59 3.86
CA PHE A 404 -23.39 -3.24 5.09
C PHE A 404 -22.17 -2.50 5.68
N HIS A 405 -21.34 -1.91 4.83
CA HIS A 405 -20.10 -1.25 5.19
C HIS A 405 -20.02 0.15 4.57
N ALA A 406 -20.67 1.13 5.21
CA ALA A 406 -20.83 2.49 4.70
C ALA A 406 -19.51 3.24 4.38
N ASN A 407 -18.38 2.79 4.92
CA ASN A 407 -17.05 3.37 4.67
C ASN A 407 -16.18 2.52 3.72
N ALA A 408 -16.72 1.41 3.18
CA ALA A 408 -15.98 0.52 2.30
C ALA A 408 -15.84 1.12 0.88
N THR A 409 -14.67 0.94 0.30
CA THR A 409 -14.32 1.35 -1.04
C THR A 409 -14.57 0.18 -1.98
N ASN A 410 -15.73 0.17 -2.64
CA ASN A 410 -16.16 -0.95 -3.49
C ASN A 410 -16.13 -0.55 -4.96
N ARG A 411 -15.52 -1.35 -5.85
CA ARG A 411 -15.44 -1.03 -7.29
C ARG A 411 -15.52 -2.27 -8.16
N VAL A 412 -16.10 -2.11 -9.34
CA VAL A 412 -16.00 -3.07 -10.44
C VAL A 412 -14.88 -2.64 -11.37
N ILE A 413 -13.99 -3.57 -11.73
CA ILE A 413 -12.76 -3.31 -12.47
C ILE A 413 -12.55 -4.38 -13.55
N ALA A 414 -11.81 -4.04 -14.61
CA ALA A 414 -11.61 -4.92 -15.75
C ALA A 414 -10.22 -4.79 -16.37
N GLY A 415 -9.79 -5.86 -17.05
CA GLY A 415 -8.71 -5.79 -18.04
C GLY A 415 -9.10 -4.87 -19.20
N TYR A 416 -8.13 -4.29 -19.90
CA TYR A 416 -8.42 -3.33 -20.98
C TYR A 416 -8.84 -4.06 -22.27
N THR A 417 -10.00 -4.71 -22.22
CA THR A 417 -10.54 -5.64 -23.23
C THR A 417 -11.62 -5.02 -24.13
N LYS A 418 -12.18 -3.87 -23.74
CA LYS A 418 -13.20 -3.14 -24.50
C LYS A 418 -12.68 -1.83 -25.04
N GLU A 419 -13.17 -1.45 -26.22
CA GLU A 419 -12.96 -0.13 -26.77
C GLU A 419 -13.57 0.93 -25.84
N TRP A 420 -12.84 2.02 -25.63
CA TRP A 420 -13.28 3.10 -24.75
C TRP A 420 -14.09 4.13 -25.53
N LYS A 421 -15.28 3.73 -25.95
CA LYS A 421 -16.24 4.57 -26.68
C LYS A 421 -16.63 5.80 -25.87
N SER A 422 -16.73 5.65 -24.54
CA SER A 422 -17.09 6.73 -23.62
C SER A 422 -15.93 7.69 -23.29
N ASN A 423 -14.75 7.56 -23.92
CA ASN A 423 -13.59 8.38 -23.56
C ASN A 423 -13.90 9.87 -23.76
N PRO A 424 -13.93 10.70 -22.70
CA PRO A 424 -14.30 12.11 -22.79
C PRO A 424 -13.25 12.94 -23.54
N LYS A 425 -12.03 12.42 -23.72
CA LYS A 425 -10.93 13.08 -24.45
C LYS A 425 -10.89 12.71 -25.93
N SER A 426 -11.72 11.77 -26.39
CA SER A 426 -11.79 11.42 -27.81
C SER A 426 -12.35 12.58 -28.63
N SER A 427 -12.00 12.65 -29.91
CA SER A 427 -12.52 13.67 -30.85
C SER A 427 -14.03 13.70 -30.86
N ASP A 428 -14.65 12.53 -30.84
CA ASP A 428 -16.09 12.34 -31.05
C ASP A 428 -16.91 12.72 -29.81
N ASN A 429 -16.25 12.82 -28.65
CA ASN A 429 -16.89 13.14 -27.37
C ASN A 429 -16.49 14.49 -26.80
N LYS A 430 -15.60 15.23 -27.47
CA LYS A 430 -15.12 16.52 -26.99
C LYS A 430 -16.28 17.50 -26.80
N GLY A 431 -16.43 18.02 -25.59
CA GLY A 431 -17.48 18.98 -25.23
C GLY A 431 -18.83 18.36 -24.89
N LYS A 432 -18.97 17.03 -24.91
CA LYS A 432 -20.17 16.34 -24.43
C LYS A 432 -20.16 16.20 -22.91
N GLU A 433 -21.34 16.28 -22.30
CA GLU A 433 -21.52 15.93 -20.90
C GLU A 433 -21.53 14.41 -20.71
N LYS A 434 -21.25 13.93 -19.48
CA LYS A 434 -21.18 12.49 -19.16
C LYS A 434 -22.45 11.73 -19.55
N SER A 435 -23.62 12.33 -19.42
CA SER A 435 -24.92 11.73 -19.79
C SER A 435 -25.05 11.47 -21.29
N GLN A 436 -24.32 12.22 -22.12
CA GLN A 436 -24.34 12.15 -23.58
C GLN A 436 -23.26 11.20 -24.14
N LEU A 437 -22.36 10.70 -23.30
CA LEU A 437 -21.33 9.75 -23.71
C LEU A 437 -21.96 8.37 -23.97
N PRO A 438 -21.46 7.62 -24.96
CA PRO A 438 -21.93 6.24 -25.20
C PRO A 438 -21.59 5.33 -24.03
N TYR A 439 -22.18 4.13 -24.03
CA TYR A 439 -21.84 3.05 -23.11
C TYR A 439 -20.81 2.11 -23.73
N ASP A 440 -19.95 1.55 -22.90
CA ASP A 440 -18.86 0.64 -23.32
C ASP A 440 -19.27 -0.83 -23.15
N TRP A 441 -20.15 -1.12 -22.19
CA TRP A 441 -20.82 -2.41 -22.00
C TRP A 441 -22.33 -2.25 -22.02
N GLU A 442 -23.01 -3.19 -22.66
CA GLU A 442 -24.45 -3.33 -22.64
C GLU A 442 -24.80 -4.80 -22.41
N ASP A 443 -25.62 -5.07 -21.39
CA ASP A 443 -26.12 -6.40 -21.03
C ASP A 443 -27.60 -6.28 -20.67
N GLY A 444 -28.46 -6.63 -21.63
CA GLY A 444 -29.91 -6.39 -21.53
C GLY A 444 -30.22 -4.91 -21.29
N CYS A 445 -30.84 -4.60 -20.14
CA CYS A 445 -31.15 -3.23 -19.73
C CYS A 445 -30.00 -2.53 -19.00
N ASN A 446 -28.96 -3.28 -18.60
CA ASN A 446 -27.84 -2.74 -17.87
C ASN A 446 -26.79 -2.18 -18.83
N LYS A 447 -26.21 -1.03 -18.46
CA LYS A 447 -25.20 -0.36 -19.29
C LYS A 447 -24.14 0.30 -18.42
N TRP A 448 -22.88 0.15 -18.82
CA TRP A 448 -21.75 0.67 -18.06
C TRP A 448 -20.75 1.40 -18.95
N ARG A 449 -20.02 2.31 -18.33
CA ARG A 449 -18.93 3.06 -18.95
C ARG A 449 -17.63 2.75 -18.23
N TRP A 450 -16.52 2.85 -18.94
CA TRP A 450 -15.19 2.95 -18.37
C TRP A 450 -15.08 4.12 -17.40
N ASN A 451 -14.04 4.06 -16.57
CA ASN A 451 -13.66 5.11 -15.65
C ASN A 451 -13.58 6.49 -16.32
N SER A 452 -14.30 7.49 -15.81
CA SER A 452 -14.32 8.85 -16.40
C SER A 452 -12.98 9.59 -16.31
N GLN A 453 -12.13 9.21 -15.35
CA GLN A 453 -10.77 9.70 -15.17
C GLN A 453 -9.87 8.58 -14.63
N HIS A 454 -8.54 8.78 -14.69
CA HIS A 454 -7.59 7.82 -14.11
C HIS A 454 -7.21 8.19 -12.67
N GLU A 455 -6.86 9.44 -12.42
CA GLU A 455 -6.42 9.90 -11.10
C GLU A 455 -7.60 10.02 -10.14
N LYS A 456 -7.42 9.54 -8.89
CA LYS A 456 -8.42 9.59 -7.81
C LYS A 456 -9.78 8.96 -8.16
N TRP A 457 -9.87 8.16 -9.21
CA TRP A 457 -11.11 7.54 -9.65
C TRP A 457 -11.78 6.71 -8.56
N VAL A 458 -10.99 5.90 -7.84
CA VAL A 458 -11.45 5.07 -6.71
C VAL A 458 -12.02 5.90 -5.56
N GLU A 459 -11.65 7.18 -5.43
CA GLU A 459 -12.10 8.07 -4.36
C GLU A 459 -13.42 8.78 -4.70
N LEU A 460 -13.89 8.74 -5.94
CA LEU A 460 -15.10 9.45 -6.38
C LEU A 460 -16.38 8.65 -6.13
N GLU A 461 -17.39 9.28 -5.53
CA GLU A 461 -18.73 8.70 -5.42
C GLU A 461 -19.36 8.41 -6.79
N SER A 462 -19.21 9.34 -7.73
CA SER A 462 -19.76 9.21 -9.09
C SER A 462 -19.13 8.08 -9.92
N SER A 463 -18.03 7.47 -9.45
CA SER A 463 -17.37 6.36 -10.14
C SER A 463 -17.89 4.98 -9.77
N LYS A 464 -18.74 4.86 -8.73
CA LYS A 464 -19.30 3.58 -8.27
C LYS A 464 -20.13 2.84 -9.34
N THR A 465 -20.66 3.58 -10.32
CA THR A 465 -21.43 3.05 -11.46
C THR A 465 -20.58 2.83 -12.72
N GLU A 466 -19.28 3.08 -12.65
CA GLU A 466 -18.32 2.90 -13.75
C GLU A 466 -17.50 1.62 -13.55
N ILE A 467 -16.92 1.13 -14.64
CA ILE A 467 -15.95 0.03 -14.60
C ILE A 467 -14.53 0.63 -14.66
N GLY A 468 -13.68 0.27 -13.71
CA GLY A 468 -12.31 0.77 -13.62
C GLY A 468 -11.31 -0.01 -14.46
N SER A 469 -10.50 0.67 -15.26
CA SER A 469 -9.35 0.02 -15.93
C SER A 469 -8.17 -0.19 -14.96
N ILE A 470 -7.25 -1.08 -15.35
CA ILE A 470 -5.98 -1.30 -14.63
C ILE A 470 -5.22 0.02 -14.33
N HIS A 471 -5.35 1.04 -15.19
CA HIS A 471 -4.69 2.33 -15.02
C HIS A 471 -5.36 3.22 -13.96
N ALA A 472 -6.65 3.03 -13.67
CA ALA A 472 -7.39 3.82 -12.69
C ALA A 472 -7.22 3.31 -11.24
N ILE A 473 -6.77 2.06 -11.07
CA ILE A 473 -6.68 1.38 -9.78
C ILE A 473 -5.26 1.35 -9.19
N GLN A 474 -4.25 1.88 -9.89
CA GLN A 474 -2.86 1.81 -9.43
C GLN A 474 -2.65 2.60 -8.12
N GLY A 475 -2.17 1.90 -7.08
CA GLY A 475 -1.91 2.49 -5.76
C GLY A 475 -3.16 2.78 -4.92
N ALA A 476 -4.33 2.25 -5.30
CA ALA A 476 -5.55 2.26 -4.50
C ALA A 476 -5.83 0.86 -3.95
N ASP A 477 -6.22 0.80 -2.68
CA ASP A 477 -6.77 -0.41 -2.08
C ASP A 477 -8.31 -0.36 -2.22
N ILE A 478 -8.93 -1.51 -2.47
CA ILE A 478 -10.38 -1.67 -2.66
C ILE A 478 -10.81 -2.72 -1.63
N ASP A 479 -11.84 -2.42 -0.85
CA ASP A 479 -12.33 -3.33 0.18
C ASP A 479 -13.01 -4.55 -0.48
N TYR A 480 -14.04 -4.28 -1.28
CA TYR A 480 -14.75 -5.31 -2.06
C TYR A 480 -14.62 -5.04 -3.56
N VAL A 481 -14.08 -6.01 -4.30
CA VAL A 481 -13.80 -5.86 -5.73
C VAL A 481 -14.65 -6.80 -6.58
N GLY A 482 -15.28 -6.25 -7.63
CA GLY A 482 -15.80 -7.03 -8.73
C GLY A 482 -14.81 -7.01 -9.90
N VAL A 483 -14.40 -8.16 -10.43
CA VAL A 483 -13.41 -8.26 -11.51
C VAL A 483 -14.06 -8.84 -12.75
N ILE A 484 -13.87 -8.18 -13.89
CA ILE A 484 -14.25 -8.70 -15.20
C ILE A 484 -13.00 -9.22 -15.90
N ILE A 485 -12.99 -10.51 -16.19
CA ILE A 485 -12.02 -11.16 -17.06
C ILE A 485 -12.60 -11.18 -18.47
N GLY A 486 -11.98 -10.40 -19.36
CA GLY A 486 -12.45 -10.19 -20.71
C GLY A 486 -11.89 -11.18 -21.72
N ASN A 487 -12.28 -10.98 -22.97
CA ASN A 487 -11.88 -11.83 -24.10
C ASN A 487 -10.47 -11.50 -24.66
N ASP A 488 -9.63 -10.76 -23.93
CA ASP A 488 -8.22 -10.55 -24.26
C ASP A 488 -7.32 -11.71 -23.78
N ILE A 489 -7.92 -12.76 -23.21
CA ILE A 489 -7.32 -14.09 -23.04
C ILE A 489 -8.28 -15.17 -23.52
N GLU A 490 -7.72 -16.28 -23.98
CA GLU A 490 -8.47 -17.49 -24.34
C GLU A 490 -7.70 -18.76 -23.94
N VAL A 491 -8.36 -19.91 -24.01
CA VAL A 491 -7.74 -21.22 -23.84
C VAL A 491 -7.45 -21.78 -25.23
N ASN A 492 -6.16 -21.98 -25.55
CA ASN A 492 -5.76 -22.53 -26.83
C ASN A 492 -6.02 -24.05 -26.92
N ASP A 493 -5.79 -24.64 -28.10
CA ASP A 493 -5.99 -26.07 -28.36
C ASP A 493 -5.15 -27.00 -27.46
N GLN A 494 -4.08 -26.48 -26.87
CA GLN A 494 -3.19 -27.22 -25.95
C GLN A 494 -3.68 -27.12 -24.49
N GLY A 495 -4.79 -26.40 -24.24
CA GLY A 495 -5.34 -26.18 -22.91
C GLY A 495 -4.59 -25.11 -22.11
N ASN A 496 -3.85 -24.21 -22.76
CA ASN A 496 -3.10 -23.13 -22.10
C ASN A 496 -3.80 -21.78 -22.29
N LEU A 497 -3.71 -20.91 -21.29
CA LEU A 497 -4.11 -19.52 -21.45
C LEU A 497 -3.14 -18.79 -22.39
N VAL A 498 -3.69 -18.10 -23.38
CA VAL A 498 -2.96 -17.25 -24.32
C VAL A 498 -3.62 -15.88 -24.45
N GLY A 499 -2.81 -14.84 -24.66
CA GLY A 499 -3.29 -13.47 -24.84
C GLY A 499 -3.80 -13.21 -26.25
N VAL A 500 -5.02 -12.69 -26.39
CA VAL A 500 -5.64 -12.34 -27.67
C VAL A 500 -5.39 -10.87 -27.99
N ARG A 501 -4.40 -10.61 -28.84
CA ARG A 501 -3.92 -9.26 -29.17
C ARG A 501 -5.02 -8.37 -29.75
N GLU A 502 -5.91 -8.93 -30.54
CA GLU A 502 -7.01 -8.23 -31.21
C GLU A 502 -8.03 -7.69 -30.20
N ASN A 503 -8.17 -8.37 -29.07
CA ASN A 503 -9.12 -8.01 -28.01
C ASN A 503 -8.47 -7.16 -26.91
N TYR A 504 -7.14 -7.06 -26.84
CA TYR A 504 -6.46 -6.13 -25.95
C TYR A 504 -6.45 -4.70 -26.53
N LYS A 505 -7.21 -3.79 -25.91
CA LYS A 505 -7.47 -2.44 -26.46
C LYS A 505 -6.60 -1.33 -25.87
N ASP A 506 -5.68 -1.64 -24.96
CA ASP A 506 -4.71 -0.65 -24.47
C ASP A 506 -3.58 -0.46 -25.51
N THR A 507 -3.75 0.57 -26.33
CA THR A 507 -2.78 0.94 -27.37
C THR A 507 -1.37 1.23 -26.84
N GLY A 508 -1.24 1.72 -25.61
CA GLY A 508 0.04 1.99 -24.95
C GLY A 508 0.67 0.75 -24.36
N GLY A 509 -0.16 -0.22 -23.95
CA GLY A 509 0.24 -1.55 -23.49
C GLY A 509 0.49 -2.55 -24.62
N THR A 510 0.00 -2.30 -25.84
CA THR A 510 0.12 -3.24 -26.97
C THR A 510 1.51 -3.16 -27.61
N PRO A 511 2.30 -4.26 -27.60
CA PRO A 511 3.62 -4.29 -28.22
C PRO A 511 3.61 -3.91 -29.71
N LEU A 512 4.76 -3.47 -30.21
CA LEU A 512 4.94 -3.25 -31.65
C LEU A 512 5.01 -4.61 -32.33
N LEU A 513 4.40 -4.76 -33.52
CA LEU A 513 4.39 -6.04 -34.25
C LEU A 513 5.80 -6.62 -34.46
N LYS A 514 6.78 -5.77 -34.77
CA LYS A 514 8.19 -6.17 -34.96
C LYS A 514 8.89 -6.65 -33.67
N GLU A 515 8.33 -6.35 -32.51
CA GLU A 515 8.83 -6.69 -31.17
C GLU A 515 7.80 -7.56 -30.43
N PHE A 516 6.82 -8.12 -31.15
CA PHE A 516 5.76 -8.93 -30.56
C PHE A 516 6.31 -10.31 -30.24
N ASN A 517 6.23 -10.68 -28.97
CA ASN A 517 6.44 -12.02 -28.48
C ASN A 517 5.14 -12.44 -27.78
N GLU A 518 4.55 -13.55 -28.22
CA GLU A 518 3.27 -14.03 -27.71
C GLU A 518 3.35 -14.46 -26.25
N GLU A 519 4.45 -15.11 -25.84
CA GLU A 519 4.67 -15.55 -24.46
C GLU A 519 4.79 -14.33 -23.52
N GLU A 520 5.58 -13.32 -23.91
CA GLU A 520 5.72 -12.09 -23.13
C GLU A 520 4.40 -11.32 -23.06
N PHE A 521 3.66 -11.25 -24.17
CA PHE A 521 2.36 -10.59 -24.24
C PHE A 521 1.30 -11.32 -23.39
N THR A 522 1.29 -12.64 -23.43
CA THR A 522 0.42 -13.49 -22.62
C THR A 522 0.72 -13.30 -21.14
N ALA A 523 2.00 -13.45 -20.74
CA ALA A 523 2.44 -13.24 -19.36
C ALA A 523 2.06 -11.84 -18.85
N TYR A 524 2.16 -10.84 -19.73
CA TYR A 524 1.76 -9.47 -19.44
C TYR A 524 0.25 -9.34 -19.15
N ILE A 525 -0.63 -9.93 -19.95
CA ILE A 525 -2.08 -9.86 -19.71
C ILE A 525 -2.46 -10.65 -18.45
N LEU A 526 -1.86 -11.82 -18.26
CA LEU A 526 -2.09 -12.63 -17.05
C LEU A 526 -1.65 -11.88 -15.78
N ASN A 527 -0.55 -11.15 -15.83
CA ASN A 527 -0.14 -10.25 -14.74
C ASN A 527 -1.17 -9.14 -14.47
N ILE A 528 -1.79 -8.56 -15.50
CA ILE A 528 -2.89 -7.59 -15.32
C ILE A 528 -4.02 -8.24 -14.51
N TYR A 529 -4.47 -9.44 -14.88
CA TYR A 529 -5.53 -10.13 -14.17
C TYR A 529 -5.15 -10.53 -12.74
N TYR A 530 -3.91 -10.98 -12.53
CA TYR A 530 -3.39 -11.22 -11.19
C TYR A 530 -3.47 -9.98 -10.30
N ILE A 531 -3.07 -8.82 -10.85
CA ILE A 531 -3.15 -7.56 -10.12
C ILE A 531 -4.59 -7.20 -9.77
N LEU A 532 -5.54 -7.40 -10.70
CA LEU A 532 -6.96 -7.09 -10.48
C LEU A 532 -7.60 -8.00 -9.43
N LEU A 533 -7.39 -9.32 -9.54
CA LEU A 533 -7.95 -10.34 -8.64
C LEU A 533 -7.40 -10.22 -7.20
N THR A 534 -6.17 -9.70 -7.06
CA THR A 534 -5.53 -9.49 -5.74
C THR A 534 -5.72 -8.07 -5.17
N ARG A 535 -6.69 -7.29 -5.69
CA ARG A 535 -7.01 -5.94 -5.17
C ARG A 535 -7.98 -5.90 -4.01
N GLY A 536 -8.91 -6.84 -3.91
CA GLY A 536 -9.88 -6.90 -2.81
C GLY A 536 -9.15 -7.11 -1.48
N ILE A 537 -9.52 -6.36 -0.44
CA ILE A 537 -9.03 -6.59 0.93
C ILE A 537 -9.94 -7.59 1.64
N GLU A 538 -11.25 -7.42 1.50
CA GLU A 538 -12.29 -8.14 2.25
C GLU A 538 -13.14 -9.07 1.37
N GLY A 539 -13.15 -8.87 0.05
CA GLY A 539 -13.81 -9.81 -0.86
C GLY A 539 -13.58 -9.52 -2.35
N CYS A 540 -13.66 -10.57 -3.15
CA CYS A 540 -13.42 -10.58 -4.58
C CYS A 540 -14.47 -11.43 -5.31
N LYS A 541 -15.25 -10.82 -6.20
CA LYS A 541 -16.12 -11.56 -7.12
C LYS A 541 -15.63 -11.41 -8.54
N VAL A 542 -15.73 -12.46 -9.34
CA VAL A 542 -15.22 -12.46 -10.71
C VAL A 542 -16.29 -12.91 -11.71
N TYR A 543 -16.35 -12.21 -12.83
CA TYR A 543 -17.14 -12.58 -14.01
C TYR A 543 -16.19 -12.83 -15.18
N PHE A 544 -16.49 -13.85 -15.98
CA PHE A 544 -15.74 -14.20 -17.18
C PHE A 544 -16.61 -13.95 -18.42
N GLU A 545 -16.11 -13.21 -19.40
CA GLU A 545 -16.79 -13.08 -20.69
C GLU A 545 -16.73 -14.38 -21.52
N SER A 546 -15.71 -15.21 -21.32
CA SER A 546 -15.52 -16.49 -22.01
C SER A 546 -15.81 -17.67 -21.08
N SER A 547 -16.73 -18.55 -21.49
CA SER A 547 -17.04 -19.79 -20.76
C SER A 547 -15.85 -20.73 -20.67
N ASN A 548 -15.05 -20.84 -21.74
CA ASN A 548 -13.87 -21.73 -21.76
C ASN A 548 -12.81 -21.27 -20.76
N VAL A 549 -12.60 -19.95 -20.64
CA VAL A 549 -11.66 -19.38 -19.66
C VAL A 549 -12.19 -19.58 -18.24
N ARG A 550 -13.51 -19.44 -18.02
CA ARG A 550 -14.16 -19.76 -16.74
C ARG A 550 -13.92 -21.22 -16.34
N GLU A 551 -14.25 -22.16 -17.21
CA GLU A 551 -14.10 -23.60 -16.94
C GLU A 551 -12.64 -23.97 -16.66
N TYR A 552 -11.71 -23.40 -17.42
CA TYR A 552 -10.28 -23.55 -17.18
C TYR A 552 -9.87 -23.06 -15.79
N PHE A 553 -10.33 -21.86 -15.42
CA PHE A 553 -9.99 -21.24 -14.14
C PHE A 553 -10.55 -22.06 -12.98
N GLU A 554 -11.84 -22.44 -13.04
CA GLU A 554 -12.53 -23.31 -12.07
C GLU A 554 -11.79 -24.63 -11.87
N LYS A 555 -11.36 -25.27 -12.97
CA LYS A 555 -10.55 -26.48 -12.90
C LYS A 555 -9.24 -26.21 -12.15
N LYS A 556 -8.50 -25.17 -12.51
CA LYS A 556 -7.19 -24.87 -11.91
C LYS A 556 -7.26 -24.61 -10.40
N ILE A 557 -8.24 -23.84 -9.93
CA ILE A 557 -8.41 -23.58 -8.49
C ILE A 557 -8.83 -24.84 -7.71
N SER A 558 -9.41 -25.85 -8.36
CA SER A 558 -9.72 -27.14 -7.74
C SER A 558 -8.53 -28.10 -7.62
N GLU A 559 -7.43 -27.85 -8.35
CA GLU A 559 -6.23 -28.69 -8.36
C GLU A 559 -5.26 -28.41 -7.20
N GLY A 560 -5.62 -27.50 -6.29
CA GLY A 560 -4.83 -27.15 -5.11
C GLY A 560 -4.60 -28.35 -4.19
N VAL A 561 -3.37 -28.44 -3.64
CA VAL A 561 -2.98 -29.46 -2.68
C VAL A 561 -2.72 -28.76 -1.35
N PRO A 562 -3.61 -28.90 -0.34
CA PRO A 562 -3.40 -28.32 0.97
C PRO A 562 -2.07 -28.82 1.55
N THR A 563 -1.16 -27.90 1.84
CA THR A 563 -0.01 -28.26 2.65
C THR A 563 -0.47 -28.42 4.09
N SER A 564 -0.03 -29.48 4.77
CA SER A 564 -0.30 -29.71 6.19
C SER A 564 0.42 -28.66 7.04
N ARG A 565 0.00 -27.40 6.97
CA ARG A 565 0.30 -26.43 8.03
C ARG A 565 -0.69 -26.75 9.13
N SER A 566 -0.17 -27.24 10.24
CA SER A 566 -0.89 -27.27 11.50
C SER A 566 -1.44 -25.86 11.74
N PHE A 567 -2.72 -25.66 11.49
CA PHE A 567 -3.47 -24.69 12.24
C PHE A 567 -3.39 -25.18 13.69
N SER A 568 -2.39 -24.69 14.42
CA SER A 568 -2.55 -24.62 15.86
C SER A 568 -3.78 -23.76 16.05
N THR A 569 -4.91 -24.38 16.38
CA THR A 569 -6.05 -23.72 16.99
C THR A 569 -5.53 -22.83 18.11
N VAL A 570 -5.43 -21.52 17.85
CA VAL A 570 -5.05 -20.45 18.80
C VAL A 570 -5.77 -19.18 18.41
#